data_AF-A0A7V6T9G0-F1
#
_entry.id   AF-A0A7V6T9G0-F1
#
_cell.length_a   1.000
_cell.length_b   1.000
_cell.length_c   1.000
_cell.angle_alpha   90.00
_cell.angle_beta   90.00
_cell.angle_gamma   90.00
#
_symmetry.space_group_name_H-M   'P 1'
#
loop_
_entity.id
_entity.type
_entity.pdbx_description
1 polymer ?
#
loop_
_entity_poly.entity_id
_entity_poly.type
_entity_poly.pdbx_seq_one_letter_code
_entity_poly.pdbx_strand_id
1 'polypeptide(L)'
;MSSNKKGWFKKLTPKKTWEQYVNTSVELFISNYMADGITDIEKMCKYYANELPIMFEYEKVLFSNTQIELIGKLITEYVKEYIKEKGGIDKLKLYSVQELDIMLDDMHKDIMKNLKK
;
A
#
# COMPACT_ATOMS: atom_id res chain seq x y z
N MET A 1 29.11 -1.89 8.57
CA MET A 1 28.68 -0.98 9.66
C MET A 1 27.19 -1.18 9.91
N SER A 2 26.83 -1.93 10.95
CA SER A 2 25.44 -2.19 11.33
C SER A 2 24.92 -1.00 12.14
N SER A 3 24.17 -0.10 11.50
CA SER A 3 23.47 0.95 12.22
C SER A 3 22.16 0.39 12.76
N ASN A 4 22.25 -0.11 13.99
CA ASN A 4 21.12 -0.47 14.83
C ASN A 4 20.30 0.80 15.13
N LYS A 5 19.45 1.24 14.20
CA LYS A 5 18.60 2.43 14.34
C LYS A 5 17.42 2.13 15.27
N LYS A 6 17.68 1.94 16.56
CA LYS A 6 16.62 1.89 17.59
C LYS A 6 15.87 3.23 17.58
N GLY A 7 14.65 3.26 17.02
CA GLY A 7 13.72 4.38 17.16
C GLY A 7 13.25 5.09 15.89
N TRP A 8 13.65 4.68 14.67
CA TRP A 8 13.13 5.30 13.43
C TRP A 8 11.60 5.14 13.31
N PHE A 9 11.06 4.02 13.78
CA PHE A 9 9.64 3.71 13.81
C PHE A 9 8.82 4.59 14.76
N LYS A 10 9.46 5.26 15.74
CA LYS A 10 8.76 6.17 16.69
C LYS A 10 8.36 7.51 16.07
N LYS A 11 8.75 7.80 14.83
CA LYS A 11 8.40 9.03 14.10
C LYS A 11 7.51 8.79 12.88
N LEU A 12 7.00 7.56 12.72
CA LEU A 12 6.09 7.24 11.63
C LEU A 12 4.72 7.87 11.91
N THR A 13 4.24 8.66 10.96
CA THR A 13 2.86 9.13 10.90
C THR A 13 2.11 8.30 9.86
N PRO A 14 0.76 8.29 9.86
CA PRO A 14 -0.03 7.60 8.83
C PRO A 14 0.42 7.98 7.41
N LYS A 15 0.54 9.28 7.13
CA LYS A 15 1.00 9.81 5.83
C LYS A 15 2.39 9.32 5.43
N LYS A 16 3.38 9.44 6.33
CA LYS A 16 4.75 8.98 6.04
C LYS A 16 4.83 7.47 5.83
N THR A 17 4.01 6.72 6.57
CA THR A 17 3.93 5.26 6.43
C THR A 17 3.36 4.89 5.06
N TRP A 18 2.29 5.55 4.64
CA TRP A 18 1.70 5.36 3.31
C TRP A 18 2.71 5.67 2.20
N GLU A 19 3.35 6.83 2.26
CA GLU A 19 4.36 7.27 1.27
C GLU A 19 5.57 6.32 1.21
N GLN A 20 5.97 5.74 2.33
CA GLN A 20 7.15 4.87 2.40
C GLN A 20 6.87 3.44 1.95
N TYR A 21 5.73 2.87 2.33
CA TYR A 21 5.47 1.44 2.16
C TYR A 21 4.43 1.10 1.09
N VAL A 22 3.56 2.04 0.71
CA VAL A 22 2.46 1.79 -0.24
C VAL A 22 2.66 2.61 -1.51
N ASN A 23 2.83 3.93 -1.35
CA ASN A 23 3.15 4.88 -2.41
C ASN A 23 2.30 4.79 -3.69
N THR A 24 1.03 4.42 -3.56
CA THR A 24 0.03 4.48 -4.64
C THR A 24 -1.15 5.35 -4.21
N SER A 25 -2.10 5.59 -5.10
CA SER A 25 -3.35 6.26 -4.72
C SER A 25 -4.20 5.35 -3.84
N VAL A 26 -4.90 5.93 -2.85
CA VAL A 26 -5.78 5.16 -1.95
C VAL A 26 -6.90 4.46 -2.74
N GLU A 27 -7.42 5.12 -3.77
CA GLU A 27 -8.47 4.56 -4.64
C GLU A 27 -7.97 3.36 -5.43
N LEU A 28 -6.76 3.41 -5.99
CA LEU A 28 -6.16 2.27 -6.69
C LEU A 28 -5.84 1.13 -5.72
N PHE A 29 -5.31 1.45 -4.53
CA PHE A 29 -5.08 0.45 -3.48
C PHE A 29 -6.37 -0.30 -3.12
N ILE A 30 -7.44 0.43 -2.79
CA ILE A 30 -8.74 -0.18 -2.44
C ILE A 30 -9.30 -0.99 -3.62
N SER A 31 -9.21 -0.47 -4.85
CA SER A 31 -9.76 -1.13 -6.04
C SER A 31 -9.12 -2.49 -6.29
N ASN A 32 -7.80 -2.60 -6.17
CA ASN A 32 -7.08 -3.88 -6.30
C ASN A 32 -7.60 -4.92 -5.30
N TYR A 33 -7.75 -4.54 -4.03
CA TYR A 33 -8.25 -5.47 -3.02
C TYR A 33 -9.72 -5.84 -3.19
N MET A 34 -10.55 -4.91 -3.63
CA MET A 34 -11.96 -5.18 -3.92
C MET A 34 -12.12 -6.11 -5.12
N ALA A 35 -11.26 -6.00 -6.13
CA ALA A 35 -11.20 -6.95 -7.25
C ALA A 35 -10.92 -8.38 -6.77
N ASP A 36 -10.10 -8.53 -5.72
CA ASP A 36 -9.81 -9.82 -5.06
C ASP A 36 -10.88 -10.24 -4.03
N GLY A 37 -12.01 -9.52 -3.94
CA GLY A 37 -13.13 -9.84 -3.04
C GLY A 37 -12.89 -9.46 -1.57
N ILE A 38 -11.85 -8.68 -1.27
CA ILE A 38 -11.60 -8.16 0.08
C ILE A 38 -12.20 -6.76 0.14
N THR A 39 -13.29 -6.57 0.90
CA THR A 39 -14.00 -5.28 1.01
C THR A 39 -13.82 -4.57 2.36
N ASP A 40 -13.35 -5.29 3.39
CA ASP A 40 -13.07 -4.74 4.71
C ASP A 40 -11.72 -4.02 4.73
N ILE A 41 -11.73 -2.71 5.00
CA ILE A 41 -10.53 -1.86 4.97
C ILE A 41 -9.45 -2.33 5.95
N GLU A 42 -9.83 -2.77 7.15
CA GLU A 42 -8.84 -3.22 8.15
C GLU A 42 -8.17 -4.53 7.68
N LYS A 43 -8.96 -5.44 7.13
CA LYS A 43 -8.47 -6.69 6.55
C LYS A 43 -7.53 -6.42 5.37
N MET A 44 -7.84 -5.48 4.48
CA MET A 44 -6.94 -5.07 3.38
C MET A 44 -5.60 -4.58 3.91
N CYS A 45 -5.63 -3.62 4.84
CA CYS A 45 -4.41 -2.98 5.35
C CYS A 45 -3.56 -3.97 6.17
N LYS A 46 -4.22 -4.86 6.92
CA LYS A 46 -3.55 -5.94 7.64
C LYS A 46 -2.92 -6.93 6.68
N TYR A 47 -3.63 -7.35 5.63
CA TYR A 47 -3.08 -8.25 4.62
C TYR A 47 -1.84 -7.63 3.98
N TYR A 48 -1.95 -6.40 3.46
CA TYR A 48 -0.82 -5.68 2.88
C TYR A 48 0.40 -5.62 3.80
N ALA A 49 0.20 -5.26 5.08
CA ALA A 49 1.29 -5.16 6.02
C ALA A 49 2.02 -6.49 6.26
N ASN A 50 1.31 -7.62 6.20
CA ASN A 50 1.89 -8.95 6.36
C ASN A 50 2.69 -9.40 5.13
N GLU A 51 2.45 -8.80 3.97
CA GLU A 51 3.23 -9.08 2.75
C GLU A 51 4.55 -8.29 2.69
N LEU A 52 4.71 -7.25 3.52
CA LEU A 52 5.92 -6.40 3.53
C LEU A 52 7.24 -7.18 3.66
N PRO A 53 7.36 -8.22 4.52
CA PRO A 53 8.60 -9.00 4.59
C PRO A 53 8.98 -9.66 3.25
N ILE A 54 8.00 -10.09 2.47
CA ILE A 54 8.21 -10.69 1.14
C ILE A 54 8.53 -9.60 0.11
N MET A 55 7.77 -8.50 0.12
CA MET A 55 7.96 -7.37 -0.79
C MET A 55 9.34 -6.71 -0.67
N PHE A 56 9.95 -6.75 0.53
CA PHE A 56 11.24 -6.14 0.83
C PHE A 56 12.38 -7.16 1.05
N GLU A 57 12.19 -8.40 0.59
CA GLU A 57 13.16 -9.49 0.78
C GLU A 57 14.51 -9.14 0.12
N TYR A 58 14.47 -8.58 -1.10
CA TYR A 58 15.68 -8.25 -1.87
C TYR A 58 16.46 -7.07 -1.27
N GLU A 59 15.79 -6.15 -0.58
CA GLU A 59 16.38 -5.03 0.16
C GLU A 59 16.96 -5.48 1.52
N LYS A 60 16.79 -6.75 1.91
CA LYS A 60 17.24 -7.32 3.19
C LYS A 60 16.70 -6.55 4.40
N VAL A 61 15.48 -6.01 4.29
CA VAL A 61 14.81 -5.32 5.38
C VAL A 61 14.09 -6.36 6.24
N LEU A 62 14.38 -6.36 7.54
CA LEU A 62 13.70 -7.23 8.50
C LEU A 62 12.67 -6.42 9.29
N PHE A 63 11.46 -6.95 9.36
CA PHE A 63 10.38 -6.41 10.18
C PHE A 63 10.08 -7.35 11.33
N SER A 64 10.01 -6.82 12.56
CA SER A 64 9.40 -7.56 13.66
C SER A 64 7.87 -7.55 13.54
N ASN A 65 7.20 -8.51 14.18
CA ASN A 65 5.73 -8.54 14.23
C ASN A 65 5.13 -7.22 14.74
N THR A 66 5.74 -6.63 15.78
CA THR A 66 5.30 -5.32 16.29
C THR A 66 5.44 -4.20 15.27
N GLN A 67 6.47 -4.24 14.40
CA GLN A 67 6.60 -3.27 13.31
C GLN A 67 5.52 -3.48 12.25
N ILE A 68 5.25 -4.72 11.87
CA ILE A 68 4.19 -5.07 10.91
C ILE A 68 2.83 -4.59 11.43
N GLU A 69 2.51 -4.88 12.69
CA GLU A 69 1.28 -4.44 13.35
C GLU A 69 1.15 -2.92 13.38
N LEU A 70 2.23 -2.21 13.74
CA LEU A 70 2.27 -0.75 13.75
C LEU A 70 2.06 -0.17 12.34
N ILE A 71 2.74 -0.72 11.33
CA ILE A 71 2.62 -0.27 9.94
C ILE A 71 1.19 -0.50 9.44
N GLY A 72 0.62 -1.69 9.65
CA GLY A 72 -0.76 -2.00 9.27
C GLY A 72 -1.77 -1.05 9.92
N LYS A 73 -1.59 -0.72 11.21
CA LYS A 73 -2.40 0.28 11.90
C LYS A 73 -2.30 1.66 11.26
N LEU A 74 -1.08 2.14 10.99
CA LEU A 74 -0.86 3.47 10.42
C LEU A 74 -1.37 3.58 8.97
N ILE A 75 -1.25 2.51 8.17
CA ILE A 75 -1.86 2.40 6.85
C ILE A 75 -3.39 2.48 6.96
N THR A 76 -3.98 1.73 7.90
CA THR A 76 -5.43 1.74 8.16
C THR A 76 -5.93 3.14 8.54
N GLU A 77 -5.22 3.83 9.44
CA GLU A 77 -5.55 5.20 9.84
C GLU A 77 -5.52 6.16 8.66
N TYR A 78 -4.49 6.05 7.80
CA TYR A 78 -4.37 6.89 6.61
C TYR A 78 -5.53 6.68 5.63
N VAL A 79 -5.87 5.42 5.33
CA VAL A 79 -6.97 5.08 4.41
C VAL A 79 -8.31 5.54 4.97
N LYS A 80 -8.57 5.33 6.27
CA LYS A 80 -9.83 5.75 6.90
C LYS A 80 -9.98 7.27 6.91
N GLU A 81 -8.93 8.02 7.21
CA GLU A 81 -8.99 9.48 7.15
C GLU A 81 -9.20 9.97 5.71
N TYR A 82 -8.53 9.37 4.72
CA TYR A 82 -8.76 9.68 3.31
C TYR A 82 -10.22 9.45 2.88
N ILE A 83 -10.81 8.31 3.25
CA ILE A 83 -12.23 8.00 2.98
C ILE A 83 -13.14 9.06 3.61
N LYS A 84 -12.87 9.42 4.86
CA LYS A 84 -13.64 10.44 5.60
C LYS A 84 -13.52 11.82 4.96
N GLU A 85 -12.31 12.24 4.56
CA GLU A 85 -12.06 13.50 3.86
C GLU A 85 -12.79 13.57 2.51
N LYS A 86 -12.96 12.43 1.83
CA LYS A 86 -13.75 12.30 0.60
C LYS A 86 -15.26 12.24 0.82
N GLY A 87 -15.71 12.13 2.07
CA GLY A 87 -17.12 12.09 2.42
C GLY A 87 -17.75 10.70 2.38
N GLY A 88 -16.94 9.64 2.40
CA GLY A 88 -17.42 8.24 2.39
C GLY A 88 -16.80 7.40 1.28
N ILE A 89 -16.89 6.07 1.42
CA ILE A 89 -16.31 5.13 0.45
C ILE A 89 -17.04 5.17 -0.90
N ASP A 90 -18.33 5.51 -0.88
CA ASP A 90 -19.18 5.69 -2.06
C ASP A 90 -18.82 6.93 -2.90
N LYS A 91 -18.00 7.84 -2.34
CA LYS A 91 -17.49 9.03 -3.03
C LYS A 91 -16.13 8.80 -3.68
N LEU A 92 -15.52 7.64 -3.46
CA LEU A 92 -14.25 7.29 -4.07
C LEU A 92 -14.43 6.92 -5.54
N LYS A 93 -13.46 7.31 -6.37
CA LYS A 93 -13.37 6.82 -7.75
C LYS A 93 -12.69 5.45 -7.75
N LEU A 94 -13.45 4.40 -7.44
CA LEU A 94 -12.97 3.02 -7.49
C LEU A 94 -12.99 2.48 -8.92
N TYR A 95 -11.96 1.72 -9.27
CA TYR A 95 -11.77 1.13 -10.58
C TYR A 95 -12.40 -0.26 -10.64
N SER A 96 -13.08 -0.54 -11.73
CA SER A 96 -13.51 -1.89 -12.09
C SER A 96 -12.32 -2.78 -12.45
N VAL A 97 -12.52 -4.11 -12.41
CA VAL A 97 -11.50 -5.08 -12.84
C VAL A 97 -10.97 -4.77 -14.25
N GLN A 98 -11.87 -4.42 -15.18
CA GLN A 98 -11.48 -4.07 -16.56
C GLN A 98 -10.62 -2.82 -16.63
N GLU A 99 -10.91 -1.80 -15.81
CA GLU A 99 -10.08 -0.59 -15.75
C GLU A 99 -8.71 -0.88 -15.16
N LEU A 100 -8.63 -1.75 -14.15
CA LEU A 100 -7.35 -2.19 -13.57
C LEU A 100 -6.50 -2.97 -14.59
N ASP A 101 -7.13 -3.87 -15.37
CA ASP A 101 -6.45 -4.62 -16.43
C ASP A 101 -5.87 -3.68 -17.50
N ILE A 102 -6.64 -2.67 -17.92
CA ILE A 102 -6.17 -1.66 -18.88
C ILE A 102 -4.97 -0.89 -18.32
N MET A 103 -5.01 -0.49 -17.04
CA MET A 103 -3.89 0.20 -16.41
C MET A 103 -2.62 -0.65 -16.35
N LEU A 104 -2.77 -1.94 -16.04
CA LEU A 104 -1.67 -2.89 -16.00
C LEU A 104 -1.04 -3.08 -17.39
N ASP A 105 -1.87 -3.23 -18.42
CA ASP A 105 -1.41 -3.36 -19.81
C ASP A 105 -0.65 -2.12 -20.29
N ASP A 106 -1.14 -0.93 -19.97
CA ASP A 106 -0.49 0.32 -20.36
C ASP A 106 0.84 0.52 -19.63
N MET A 107 0.90 0.23 -18.32
CA MET A 107 2.15 0.22 -17.56
C MET A 107 3.18 -0.76 -18.17
N HIS A 108 2.74 -1.96 -18.55
CA HIS A 108 3.61 -2.96 -19.17
C HIS A 108 4.15 -2.49 -20.53
N LYS A 109 3.31 -1.89 -21.39
CA LYS A 109 3.75 -1.32 -22.66
C LYS A 109 4.81 -0.23 -22.46
N ASP A 110 4.62 0.64 -21.47
CA ASP A 110 5.57 1.72 -21.18
C ASP A 110 6.92 1.20 -20.68
N ILE A 111 6.93 0.19 -19.80
CA ILE A 111 8.16 -0.48 -19.35
C ILE A 111 8.89 -1.09 -20.56
N MET A 112 8.18 -1.84 -21.40
CA MET A 112 8.77 -2.51 -22.57
C MET A 112 9.32 -1.52 -23.60
N LYS A 113 8.68 -0.36 -23.76
CA LYS A 113 9.18 0.72 -24.62
C LYS A 113 10.51 1.29 -24.13
N ASN A 114 10.71 1.37 -22.81
CA ASN A 114 11.94 1.90 -22.20
C ASN A 114 13.07 0.87 -22.09
N LEU A 115 12.76 -0.43 -22.08
CA LEU A 115 13.74 -1.52 -22.08
C LEU A 115 14.35 -1.82 -23.47
N LYS A 116 13.70 -1.39 -24.55
CA LYS A 116 14.18 -1.58 -25.94
C LYS A 116 15.17 -0.50 -26.41
N LYS A 117 15.74 0.28 -25.48
CA LYS A 117 16.82 1.25 -25.73
C LYS A 117 18.12 0.72 -25.15
#